data_AF-A0A6A9S7N8-F1
#
_entry.id   AF-A0A6A9S7N8-F1
#
_cell.length_a   1.000
_cell.length_b   1.000
_cell.length_c   1.000
_cell.angle_alpha   90.00
_cell.angle_beta   90.00
_cell.angle_gamma   90.00
#
_symmetry.space_group_name_H-M   'P 1'
#
loop_
_entity.id
_entity.type
_entity.pdbx_description
1 polymer ?
#
loop_
_entity_poly.entity_id
_entity_poly.type
_entity_poly.pdbx_seq_one_letter_code
_entity_poly.pdbx_strand_id
1 'polypeptide(L)'
;MALHAVDDIDDAIDATKSFLFPFEKGTWLRMAFVVFFIGGGGVGLNNVQSFSNFGDFGGNGGPSGPGSEFQLAAPLETVMSVPGNLALQVSEPGVPSGAPDELLAGAGLLVLAVIGLFILLAFAYGILSNFMEFVLTQALIDREIHVRRYFSDHVGNGIRLFLFRLVLGVIWLGVALVIGAAVFFLALGGEAANVGTSSALALSGLFIAVFAVLAISYGIVFGFTTVFVVPLMTADDDGVLSGWSRLWGSMKGHPKQYLAYLFFSIVLQIGVGIVSAILGIIAFIVVLIPFGLVAFALYLALQNSVGVVLAGVVGLLGLLVLLVIGALIQVPLTTFLRYYAMLVLGDIDADMDPIPEVRSDIRAE
;
A
#
# COMPACT_ATOMS: atom_id res chain seq x y z
N MET A 1 28.12 23.31 -5.49
CA MET A 1 27.73 22.25 -4.56
C MET A 1 26.77 21.37 -5.34
N ALA A 2 27.27 20.30 -5.94
CA ALA A 2 26.40 19.27 -6.50
C ALA A 2 25.51 18.78 -5.35
N LEU A 3 24.22 18.61 -5.62
CA LEU A 3 23.28 18.13 -4.61
C LEU A 3 23.64 16.66 -4.35
N HIS A 4 24.15 16.34 -3.15
CA HIS A 4 24.45 14.96 -2.69
C HIS A 4 23.37 13.95 -3.12
N ALA A 5 22.11 14.38 -3.05
CA ALA A 5 20.94 13.63 -3.47
C ALA A 5 20.92 13.14 -4.94
N VAL A 6 21.78 13.65 -5.83
CA VAL A 6 21.95 13.16 -7.21
C VAL A 6 23.06 12.12 -7.28
N ASP A 7 24.22 12.38 -6.65
CA ASP A 7 25.35 11.46 -6.63
C ASP A 7 24.97 10.16 -5.90
N ASP A 8 24.16 10.26 -4.85
CA ASP A 8 23.63 9.11 -4.10
C ASP A 8 22.69 8.20 -4.92
N ILE A 9 22.18 8.66 -6.08
CA ILE A 9 21.32 7.84 -6.95
C ILE A 9 22.16 6.74 -7.61
N ASP A 10 23.31 7.10 -8.17
CA ASP A 10 24.19 6.15 -8.84
C ASP A 10 24.79 5.19 -7.80
N ASP A 11 25.25 5.70 -6.65
CA ASP A 11 25.72 4.90 -5.52
C ASP A 11 24.63 3.90 -5.06
N ALA A 12 23.37 4.32 -4.99
CA ALA A 12 22.26 3.44 -4.59
C ALA A 12 21.96 2.35 -5.63
N ILE A 13 22.12 2.66 -6.92
CA ILE A 13 21.99 1.68 -8.01
C ILE A 13 23.08 0.61 -7.86
N ASP A 14 24.32 1.02 -7.61
CA ASP A 14 25.45 0.09 -7.51
C ASP A 14 25.45 -0.70 -6.20
N ALA A 15 25.01 -0.11 -5.09
CA ALA A 15 24.67 -0.84 -3.85
C ALA A 15 23.64 -1.94 -4.12
N THR A 16 22.56 -1.60 -4.82
CA THR A 16 21.48 -2.54 -5.13
C THR A 16 21.96 -3.66 -6.05
N LYS A 17 22.77 -3.35 -7.07
CA LYS A 17 23.35 -4.36 -7.96
C LYS A 17 24.30 -5.29 -7.20
N SER A 18 25.22 -4.75 -6.40
CA SER A 18 26.20 -5.55 -5.67
C SER A 18 25.54 -6.46 -4.63
N PHE A 19 24.41 -6.05 -4.04
CA PHE A 19 23.66 -6.87 -3.10
C PHE A 19 22.81 -7.94 -3.79
N LEU A 20 22.16 -7.63 -4.93
CA LEU A 20 21.24 -8.56 -5.60
C LEU A 20 21.92 -9.50 -6.60
N PHE A 21 23.14 -9.21 -7.02
CA PHE A 21 23.93 -10.02 -7.94
C PHE A 21 25.23 -10.46 -7.27
N PRO A 22 25.53 -11.78 -7.20
CA PRO A 22 25.04 -12.88 -8.04
C PRO A 22 23.63 -13.41 -7.70
N PHE A 23 22.90 -13.88 -8.72
CA PHE A 23 21.50 -14.31 -8.58
C PHE A 23 21.37 -15.61 -7.77
N GLU A 24 21.17 -15.47 -6.46
CA GLU A 24 20.87 -16.58 -5.57
C GLU A 24 19.36 -16.71 -5.35
N LYS A 25 18.76 -17.82 -5.82
CA LYS A 25 17.31 -18.06 -5.73
C LYS A 25 16.78 -17.95 -4.30
N GLY A 26 17.55 -18.39 -3.31
CA GLY A 26 17.15 -18.34 -1.90
C GLY A 26 17.07 -16.91 -1.36
N THR A 27 18.06 -16.09 -1.70
CA THR A 27 18.18 -14.67 -1.33
C THR A 27 17.03 -13.87 -1.93
N TRP A 28 16.78 -14.04 -3.23
CA TRP A 28 15.67 -13.39 -3.93
C TRP A 28 14.29 -13.78 -3.38
N LEU A 29 14.05 -15.06 -3.07
CA LEU A 29 12.75 -15.51 -2.57
C LEU A 29 12.50 -15.03 -1.13
N ARG A 30 13.54 -14.99 -0.30
CA ARG A 30 13.47 -14.39 1.05
C ARG A 30 13.23 -12.88 0.98
N MET A 31 13.91 -12.16 0.09
CA MET A 31 13.63 -10.74 -0.15
C MET A 31 12.21 -10.52 -0.65
N ALA A 32 11.76 -11.31 -1.63
CA ALA A 32 10.41 -11.21 -2.15
C ALA A 32 9.37 -11.42 -1.04
N PHE A 33 9.61 -12.36 -0.13
CA PHE A 33 8.76 -12.56 1.04
C PHE A 33 8.77 -11.31 1.94
N VAL A 34 9.93 -10.80 2.33
CA VAL A 34 10.06 -9.62 3.20
C VAL A 34 9.41 -8.38 2.55
N VAL A 35 9.73 -8.12 1.28
CA VAL A 35 9.22 -7.01 0.48
C VAL A 35 7.72 -7.16 0.19
N PHE A 36 7.21 -8.37 0.03
CA PHE A 36 5.77 -8.61 -0.09
C PHE A 36 5.02 -8.11 1.14
N PHE A 37 5.59 -8.21 2.34
CA PHE A 37 4.98 -7.67 3.57
C PHE A 37 5.20 -6.17 3.75
N ILE A 38 6.30 -5.62 3.28
CA ILE A 38 6.59 -4.17 3.36
C ILE A 38 5.75 -3.39 2.32
N GLY A 39 5.70 -3.89 1.09
CA GLY A 39 5.13 -3.22 -0.07
C GLY A 39 3.60 -3.09 -0.06
N GLY A 40 2.88 -3.94 0.67
CA GLY A 40 1.44 -3.79 0.86
C GLY A 40 1.05 -3.10 2.17
N GLY A 41 1.99 -2.80 3.07
CA GLY A 41 1.70 -2.10 4.33
C GLY A 41 1.43 -0.61 4.12
N GLY A 42 1.94 -0.08 3.00
CA GLY A 42 1.73 1.28 2.50
C GLY A 42 0.64 1.38 1.43
N VAL A 43 -0.44 0.60 1.53
CA VAL A 43 -1.67 0.83 0.75
C VAL A 43 -2.35 2.10 1.28
N GLY A 44 -1.68 3.24 1.07
CA GLY A 44 -2.37 4.50 0.86
C GLY A 44 -3.33 4.30 -0.30
N LEU A 45 -4.49 4.94 -0.21
CA LEU A 45 -5.69 4.80 -1.02
C LEU A 45 -5.49 4.82 -2.57
N ASN A 46 -4.27 5.06 -3.07
CA ASN A 46 -3.92 5.06 -4.50
C ASN A 46 -4.01 3.70 -5.19
N ASN A 47 -3.56 2.59 -4.58
CA ASN A 47 -3.47 1.32 -5.32
C ASN A 47 -4.82 0.61 -5.48
N VAL A 48 -5.77 0.85 -4.56
CA VAL A 48 -7.17 0.40 -4.74
C VAL A 48 -7.79 1.11 -5.94
N GLN A 49 -7.45 2.38 -6.19
CA GLN A 49 -7.88 3.09 -7.40
C GLN A 49 -7.25 2.50 -8.68
N SER A 50 -6.01 2.01 -8.63
CA SER A 50 -5.33 1.40 -9.78
C SER A 50 -5.89 0.03 -10.17
N PHE A 51 -6.30 -0.81 -9.20
CA PHE A 51 -6.99 -2.07 -9.52
C PHE A 51 -8.38 -1.85 -10.09
N SER A 52 -9.13 -0.83 -9.60
CA SER A 52 -10.42 -0.46 -10.19
C SER A 52 -10.29 0.11 -11.61
N ASN A 53 -9.14 0.71 -11.96
CA ASN A 53 -8.91 1.27 -13.29
C ASN A 53 -8.55 0.21 -14.36
N PHE A 54 -8.17 -1.01 -13.95
CA PHE A 54 -7.84 -2.09 -14.89
C PHE A 54 -9.09 -2.75 -15.51
N GLY A 55 -10.26 -2.55 -14.91
CA GLY A 55 -11.55 -3.04 -15.41
C GLY A 55 -12.18 -2.19 -16.53
N ASP A 56 -11.60 -1.02 -16.84
CA ASP A 56 -12.20 -0.02 -17.74
C ASP A 56 -11.65 -0.08 -19.19
N PHE A 57 -11.03 -1.18 -19.60
CA PHE A 57 -10.64 -1.43 -21.00
C PHE A 57 -11.84 -1.83 -21.89
N GLY A 58 -12.99 -1.19 -21.70
CA GLY A 58 -14.19 -1.32 -22.51
C GLY A 58 -14.53 0.01 -23.17
N GLY A 59 -13.95 0.26 -24.35
CA GLY A 59 -14.23 1.47 -25.13
C GLY A 59 -15.73 1.72 -25.31
N ASN A 60 -16.16 2.90 -24.89
CA ASN A 60 -17.47 3.48 -25.11
C ASN A 60 -17.78 3.56 -26.63
N GLY A 61 -18.56 2.61 -27.14
CA GLY A 61 -18.98 2.62 -28.54
C GLY A 61 -19.67 1.35 -29.03
N GLY A 62 -20.93 1.12 -28.64
CA GLY A 62 -21.80 0.10 -29.25
C GLY A 62 -23.25 0.23 -28.77
N PRO A 63 -24.27 0.10 -29.65
CA PRO A 63 -25.65 0.42 -29.31
C PRO A 63 -26.25 -0.61 -28.34
N SER A 64 -26.93 -0.09 -27.32
CA SER A 64 -27.61 -0.82 -26.25
C SER A 64 -28.82 -1.59 -26.78
N GLY A 65 -28.73 -2.93 -26.72
CA GLY A 65 -29.87 -3.84 -26.72
C GLY A 65 -30.22 -4.26 -25.28
N PRO A 66 -31.49 -4.58 -24.96
CA PRO A 66 -31.89 -4.86 -23.59
C PRO A 66 -31.53 -6.30 -23.23
N GLY A 67 -30.56 -6.47 -22.34
CA GLY A 67 -30.13 -7.79 -21.87
C GLY A 67 -29.24 -7.68 -20.63
N SER A 68 -29.88 -7.58 -19.47
CA SER A 68 -29.38 -7.93 -18.12
C SER A 68 -27.92 -7.60 -17.79
N GLU A 69 -27.70 -6.44 -17.19
CA GLU A 69 -26.45 -6.11 -16.50
C GLU A 69 -26.61 -6.39 -15.00
N PHE A 70 -25.88 -7.38 -14.48
CA PHE A 70 -25.62 -7.51 -13.05
C PHE A 70 -24.46 -6.56 -12.71
N GLN A 71 -24.77 -5.28 -12.51
CA GLN A 71 -23.80 -4.26 -12.11
C GLN A 71 -23.62 -4.25 -10.59
N LEU A 72 -22.43 -4.61 -10.11
CA LEU A 72 -21.99 -4.37 -8.72
C LEU A 72 -21.45 -2.93 -8.55
N ALA A 73 -22.10 -1.97 -9.20
CA ALA A 73 -21.72 -0.56 -9.21
C ALA A 73 -23.00 0.28 -9.12
N ALA A 74 -23.68 0.22 -7.98
CA ALA A 74 -24.59 1.31 -7.66
C ALA A 74 -23.74 2.56 -7.41
N PRO A 75 -24.00 3.69 -8.11
CA PRO A 75 -23.35 4.95 -7.76
C PRO A 75 -23.67 5.25 -6.30
N LEU A 76 -22.68 5.73 -5.55
CA LEU A 76 -22.85 6.06 -4.13
C LEU A 76 -23.98 7.08 -3.90
N GLU A 77 -24.34 7.86 -4.93
CA GLU A 77 -25.48 8.78 -4.94
C GLU A 77 -26.85 8.08 -4.88
N THR A 78 -26.95 6.84 -5.39
CA THR A 78 -28.17 6.02 -5.30
C THR A 78 -28.36 5.43 -3.89
N VAL A 79 -27.26 5.23 -3.14
CA VAL A 79 -27.31 4.74 -1.75
C VAL A 79 -27.74 5.86 -0.78
N MET A 80 -27.39 7.11 -1.07
CA MET A 80 -27.61 8.26 -0.18
C MET A 80 -28.93 9.01 -0.39
N SER A 81 -29.68 8.70 -1.46
CA SER A 81 -30.99 9.31 -1.75
C SER A 81 -32.19 8.40 -1.43
N VAL A 82 -31.99 7.34 -0.63
CA VAL A 82 -33.06 6.42 -0.24
C VAL A 82 -33.89 7.01 0.91
N PRO A 83 -35.14 7.46 0.70
CA PRO A 83 -36.07 7.59 1.81
C PRO A 83 -36.35 6.18 2.32
N GLY A 84 -36.37 5.99 3.65
CA GLY A 84 -36.43 4.69 4.31
C GLY A 84 -37.65 3.82 3.99
N ASN A 85 -37.67 3.18 2.81
CA ASN A 85 -38.64 2.15 2.45
C ASN A 85 -38.20 1.21 1.31
N LEU A 86 -36.92 0.82 1.20
CA LEU A 86 -36.53 -0.27 0.28
C LEU A 86 -36.87 -1.68 0.81
N ALA A 87 -37.64 -1.80 1.89
CA ALA A 87 -38.07 -3.10 2.41
C ALA A 87 -39.35 -3.64 1.77
N LEU A 88 -40.15 -2.85 1.02
CA LEU A 88 -41.43 -3.33 0.50
C LEU A 88 -41.84 -2.63 -0.79
N GLN A 89 -41.50 -3.20 -1.95
CA GLN A 89 -42.36 -3.29 -3.14
C GLN A 89 -41.60 -3.81 -4.37
N VAL A 90 -41.31 -5.11 -4.39
CA VAL A 90 -41.37 -5.89 -5.62
C VAL A 90 -42.39 -6.99 -5.38
N SER A 91 -43.67 -6.63 -5.51
CA SER A 91 -44.74 -7.61 -5.59
C SER A 91 -44.91 -7.98 -7.06
N GLU A 92 -44.12 -8.94 -7.55
CA GLU A 92 -44.49 -9.67 -8.75
C GLU A 92 -45.63 -10.66 -8.42
N PRO A 93 -46.67 -10.77 -9.27
CA PRO A 93 -47.75 -11.72 -9.02
C PRO A 93 -47.25 -13.15 -9.25
N GLY A 94 -47.03 -13.91 -8.18
CA GLY A 94 -46.92 -15.38 -8.25
C GLY A 94 -45.68 -16.04 -7.65
N VAL A 95 -44.77 -15.33 -6.99
CA VAL A 95 -43.67 -15.96 -6.24
C VAL A 95 -44.14 -16.27 -4.81
N PRO A 96 -43.98 -17.50 -4.29
CA PRO A 96 -44.28 -17.80 -2.89
C PRO A 96 -43.43 -16.90 -1.99
N SER A 97 -44.08 -16.01 -1.24
CA SER A 97 -43.46 -15.15 -0.23
C SER A 97 -42.97 -16.01 0.93
N GLY A 98 -41.73 -16.49 0.81
CA GLY A 98 -41.11 -17.38 1.78
C GLY A 98 -39.67 -17.74 1.43
N ALA A 99 -38.82 -16.76 1.09
CA ALA A 99 -37.42 -16.92 1.44
C ALA A 99 -37.35 -16.73 2.97
N PRO A 100 -36.96 -17.75 3.76
CA PRO A 100 -36.98 -17.60 5.21
C PRO A 100 -35.97 -16.52 5.59
N ASP A 101 -36.37 -15.60 6.46
CA ASP A 101 -35.52 -14.54 7.01
C ASP A 101 -34.19 -15.08 7.59
N GLU A 102 -34.14 -16.39 7.91
CA GLU A 102 -32.94 -17.14 8.30
C GLU A 102 -31.85 -17.21 7.20
N LEU A 103 -32.20 -17.25 5.91
CA LEU A 103 -31.23 -17.28 4.80
C LEU A 103 -30.61 -15.89 4.57
N LEU A 104 -31.39 -14.82 4.69
CA LEU A 104 -30.88 -13.43 4.64
C LEU A 104 -30.07 -13.07 5.90
N ALA A 105 -30.53 -13.48 7.10
CA ALA A 105 -29.78 -13.30 8.34
C ALA A 105 -28.48 -14.13 8.34
N GLY A 106 -28.53 -15.36 7.80
CA GLY A 106 -27.35 -16.19 7.54
C GLY A 106 -26.36 -15.48 6.61
N ALA A 107 -26.82 -15.03 5.43
CA ALA A 107 -25.99 -14.29 4.48
C ALA A 107 -25.37 -13.01 5.10
N GLY A 108 -26.13 -12.27 5.91
CA GLY A 108 -25.63 -11.08 6.63
C GLY A 108 -24.52 -11.40 7.63
N LEU A 109 -24.68 -12.47 8.42
CA LEU A 109 -23.62 -12.95 9.32
C LEU A 109 -22.39 -13.45 8.55
N LEU A 110 -22.57 -14.07 7.39
CA LEU A 110 -21.46 -14.57 6.58
C LEU A 110 -20.67 -13.40 5.98
N VAL A 111 -21.36 -12.37 5.49
CA VAL A 111 -20.74 -11.13 5.00
C VAL A 111 -19.99 -10.44 6.12
N LEU A 112 -20.58 -10.28 7.31
CA LEU A 112 -19.89 -9.69 8.46
C LEU A 112 -18.69 -10.53 8.91
N ALA A 113 -18.78 -11.87 8.89
CA ALA A 113 -17.67 -12.76 9.21
C ALA A 113 -16.54 -12.65 8.18
N VAL A 114 -16.87 -12.58 6.88
CA VAL A 114 -15.89 -12.38 5.80
C VAL A 114 -15.23 -11.01 5.94
N ILE A 115 -16.01 -9.94 6.17
CA ILE A 115 -15.46 -8.60 6.42
C ILE A 115 -14.57 -8.60 7.65
N GLY A 116 -15.01 -9.22 8.75
CA GLY A 116 -14.21 -9.36 9.97
C GLY A 116 -12.91 -10.12 9.75
N LEU A 117 -12.94 -11.21 8.97
CA LEU A 117 -11.75 -11.96 8.58
C LEU A 117 -10.80 -11.12 7.71
N PHE A 118 -11.34 -10.37 6.75
CA PHE A 118 -10.55 -9.45 5.92
C PHE A 118 -9.90 -8.34 6.76
N ILE A 119 -10.63 -7.75 7.70
CA ILE A 119 -10.09 -6.75 8.62
C ILE A 119 -9.00 -7.36 9.50
N LEU A 120 -9.21 -8.57 10.02
CA LEU A 120 -8.22 -9.28 10.83
C LEU A 120 -6.95 -9.59 10.03
N LEU A 121 -7.09 -10.06 8.79
CA LEU A 121 -5.97 -10.30 7.88
C LEU A 121 -5.23 -9.00 7.55
N ALA A 122 -5.94 -7.92 7.23
CA ALA A 122 -5.33 -6.61 6.97
C ALA A 122 -4.57 -6.08 8.20
N PHE A 123 -5.13 -6.27 9.40
CA PHE A 123 -4.48 -5.88 10.65
C PHE A 123 -3.24 -6.73 10.94
N ALA A 124 -3.33 -8.05 10.80
CA ALA A 124 -2.19 -8.96 10.97
C ALA A 124 -1.08 -8.66 9.96
N TYR A 125 -1.46 -8.36 8.72
CA TYR A 125 -0.54 -7.98 7.66
C TYR A 125 0.14 -6.63 7.96
N GLY A 126 -0.60 -5.62 8.43
CA GLY A 126 -0.03 -4.32 8.82
C GLY A 126 0.93 -4.42 10.02
N ILE A 127 0.62 -5.29 10.99
CA ILE A 127 1.54 -5.62 12.08
C ILE A 127 2.82 -6.22 11.52
N LEU A 128 2.71 -7.24 10.66
CA LEU A 128 3.86 -7.96 10.13
C LEU A 128 4.73 -7.07 9.24
N SER A 129 4.13 -6.15 8.48
CA SER A 129 4.83 -5.14 7.68
C SER A 129 5.85 -4.36 8.50
N ASN A 130 5.46 -3.89 9.70
CA ASN A 130 6.35 -3.09 10.55
C ASN A 130 7.59 -3.86 10.99
N PHE A 131 7.48 -5.18 11.22
CA PHE A 131 8.65 -6.01 11.57
C PHE A 131 9.53 -6.30 10.36
N MET A 132 8.91 -6.50 9.20
CA MET A 132 9.63 -6.82 7.97
C MET A 132 10.53 -5.66 7.52
N GLU A 133 10.16 -4.41 7.82
CA GLU A 133 11.03 -3.24 7.59
C GLU A 133 12.39 -3.36 8.30
N PHE A 134 12.43 -3.85 9.54
CA PHE A 134 13.68 -4.09 10.27
C PHE A 134 14.48 -5.24 9.67
N VAL A 135 13.80 -6.33 9.30
CA VAL A 135 14.44 -7.48 8.64
C VAL A 135 15.10 -7.08 7.33
N LEU A 136 14.41 -6.27 6.50
CA LEU A 136 14.95 -5.73 5.26
C LEU A 136 16.17 -4.85 5.55
N THR A 137 16.03 -3.93 6.49
CA THR A 137 17.09 -2.96 6.79
C THR A 137 18.35 -3.65 7.31
N GLN A 138 18.20 -4.58 8.25
CA GLN A 138 19.30 -5.40 8.74
C GLN A 138 19.95 -6.21 7.62
N ALA A 139 19.15 -6.79 6.72
CA ALA A 139 19.67 -7.54 5.57
C ALA A 139 20.48 -6.67 4.60
N LEU A 140 20.12 -5.38 4.44
CA LEU A 140 20.87 -4.43 3.63
C LEU A 140 22.16 -3.95 4.32
N ILE A 141 22.14 -3.82 5.65
CA ILE A 141 23.32 -3.45 6.46
C ILE A 141 24.34 -4.59 6.44
N ASP A 142 23.92 -5.80 6.80
CA ASP A 142 24.81 -6.97 6.93
C ASP A 142 25.18 -7.59 5.57
N ARG A 143 24.54 -7.16 4.47
CA ARG A 143 24.60 -7.79 3.14
C ARG A 143 24.31 -9.31 3.13
N GLU A 144 23.60 -9.83 4.13
CA GLU A 144 23.22 -11.24 4.26
C GLU A 144 21.75 -11.41 4.65
N ILE A 145 21.09 -12.51 4.25
CA ILE A 145 19.63 -12.66 4.46
C ILE A 145 19.27 -13.79 5.44
N HIS A 146 18.93 -13.38 6.67
CA HIS A 146 18.48 -14.25 7.74
C HIS A 146 17.11 -13.84 8.31
N VAL A 147 16.02 -14.17 7.59
CA VAL A 147 14.65 -13.75 7.95
C VAL A 147 14.26 -14.06 9.40
N ARG A 148 14.47 -15.31 9.85
CA ARG A 148 14.04 -15.74 11.18
C ARG A 148 14.85 -15.09 12.31
N ARG A 149 16.17 -14.94 12.11
CA ARG A 149 17.09 -14.37 13.10
C ARG A 149 16.86 -12.88 13.24
N TYR A 150 16.87 -12.14 12.14
CA TYR A 150 16.65 -10.69 12.18
C TYR A 150 15.26 -10.34 12.69
N PHE A 151 14.25 -11.17 12.39
CA PHE A 151 12.92 -10.99 12.96
C PHE A 151 12.95 -11.12 14.49
N SER A 152 13.56 -12.17 15.05
CA SER A 152 13.62 -12.35 16.51
C SER A 152 14.42 -11.26 17.21
N ASP A 153 15.50 -10.81 16.59
CA ASP A 153 16.41 -9.81 17.16
C ASP A 153 15.72 -8.44 17.24
N HIS A 154 14.82 -8.13 16.30
CA HIS A 154 14.16 -6.82 16.19
C HIS A 154 12.69 -6.78 16.63
N VAL A 155 12.13 -7.84 17.25
CA VAL A 155 10.72 -7.81 17.72
C VAL A 155 10.47 -6.65 18.69
N GLY A 156 11.42 -6.37 19.60
CA GLY A 156 11.29 -5.26 20.55
C GLY A 156 11.17 -3.89 19.86
N ASN A 157 12.05 -3.65 18.88
CA ASN A 157 12.06 -2.42 18.09
C ASN A 157 10.84 -2.33 17.16
N GLY A 158 10.41 -3.44 16.58
CA GLY A 158 9.17 -3.55 15.80
C GLY A 158 7.91 -3.22 16.58
N ILE A 159 7.78 -3.71 17.82
CA ILE A 159 6.64 -3.38 18.70
C ILE A 159 6.65 -1.89 19.07
N ARG A 160 7.82 -1.33 19.44
CA ARG A 160 7.95 0.10 19.76
C ARG A 160 7.55 0.98 18.57
N LEU A 161 7.99 0.62 17.36
CA LEU A 161 7.60 1.30 16.13
C LEU A 161 6.11 1.18 15.84
N PHE A 162 5.53 -0.01 16.00
CA PHE A 162 4.10 -0.22 15.83
C PHE A 162 3.27 0.61 16.81
N LEU A 163 3.63 0.62 18.09
CA LEU A 163 2.94 1.44 19.10
C LEU A 163 3.07 2.93 18.80
N PHE A 164 4.26 3.39 18.40
CA PHE A 164 4.46 4.78 17.98
C PHE A 164 3.58 5.14 16.79
N ARG A 165 3.55 4.31 15.74
CA ARG A 165 2.69 4.51 14.56
C ARG A 165 1.20 4.48 14.91
N LEU A 166 0.77 3.58 15.80
CA LEU A 166 -0.60 3.51 16.27
C LEU A 166 -1.00 4.78 17.02
N VAL A 167 -0.18 5.23 17.96
CA VAL A 167 -0.41 6.47 18.71
C VAL A 167 -0.46 7.67 17.76
N LEU A 168 0.49 7.78 16.82
CA LEU A 168 0.46 8.81 15.80
C LEU A 168 -0.83 8.75 14.97
N GLY A 169 -1.20 7.57 14.48
CA GLY A 169 -2.43 7.38 13.70
C GLY A 169 -3.69 7.80 14.46
N VAL A 170 -3.79 7.46 15.74
CA VAL A 170 -4.90 7.88 16.61
C VAL A 170 -4.92 9.39 16.81
N ILE A 171 -3.76 10.02 17.02
CA ILE A 171 -3.67 11.49 17.16
C ILE A 171 -4.11 12.17 15.85
N TRP A 172 -3.60 11.73 14.71
CA TRP A 172 -3.96 12.28 13.40
C TRP A 172 -5.43 12.08 13.06
N LEU A 173 -5.98 10.91 13.36
CA LEU A 173 -7.42 10.63 13.22
C LEU A 173 -8.23 11.56 14.12
N GLY A 174 -7.83 11.74 15.38
CA GLY A 174 -8.49 12.66 16.31
C GLY A 174 -8.50 14.09 15.81
N VAL A 175 -7.35 14.58 15.31
CA VAL A 175 -7.24 15.91 14.69
C VAL A 175 -8.15 16.03 13.46
N ALA A 176 -8.15 15.04 12.58
CA ALA A 176 -9.01 15.03 11.39
C ALA A 176 -10.50 15.01 11.75
N LEU A 177 -10.90 14.26 12.78
CA LEU A 177 -12.28 14.23 13.28
C LEU A 177 -12.68 15.55 13.93
N VAL A 178 -11.80 16.16 14.74
CA VAL A 178 -12.07 17.47 15.37
C VAL A 178 -12.23 18.55 14.31
N ILE A 179 -11.34 18.60 13.32
CA ILE A 179 -11.41 19.58 12.24
C ILE A 179 -12.62 19.30 11.34
N GLY A 180 -12.86 18.04 10.98
CA GLY A 180 -14.01 17.63 10.18
C GLY A 180 -15.33 17.97 10.88
N ALA A 181 -15.44 17.71 12.19
CA ALA A 181 -16.59 18.09 12.99
C ALA A 181 -16.72 19.61 13.09
N ALA A 182 -15.64 20.35 13.33
CA ALA A 182 -15.68 21.81 13.37
C ALA A 182 -16.17 22.40 12.04
N VAL A 183 -15.66 21.92 10.90
CA VAL A 183 -16.15 22.32 9.57
C VAL A 183 -17.62 21.95 9.41
N PHE A 184 -18.01 20.73 9.79
CA PHE A 184 -19.40 20.28 9.71
C PHE A 184 -20.35 21.17 10.52
N PHE A 185 -20.05 21.43 11.80
CA PHE A 185 -20.89 22.23 12.67
C PHE A 185 -20.89 23.71 12.30
N LEU A 186 -19.72 24.29 11.96
CA LEU A 186 -19.61 25.71 11.63
C LEU A 186 -20.24 26.03 10.27
N ALA A 187 -20.15 25.12 9.31
CA ALA A 187 -20.60 25.38 7.94
C ALA A 187 -21.99 24.82 7.62
N LEU A 188 -22.40 23.71 8.23
CA LEU A 188 -23.72 23.11 8.02
C LEU A 188 -24.68 23.38 9.20
N GLY A 189 -24.25 24.10 10.24
CA GLY A 189 -25.08 24.33 11.42
C GLY A 189 -25.42 23.06 12.22
N GLY A 190 -24.75 21.94 11.92
CA GLY A 190 -25.06 20.61 12.46
C GLY A 190 -26.17 19.86 11.72
N GLU A 191 -26.73 20.42 10.64
CA GLU A 191 -27.84 19.83 9.89
C GLU A 191 -27.42 19.51 8.44
N ALA A 192 -27.35 18.23 8.10
CA ALA A 192 -26.99 17.79 6.75
C ALA A 192 -28.11 17.99 5.71
N ALA A 193 -29.35 18.20 6.15
CA ALA A 193 -30.55 18.09 5.31
C ALA A 193 -30.83 19.31 4.39
N ASN A 194 -30.16 20.45 4.60
CA ASN A 194 -30.49 21.72 3.91
C ASN A 194 -29.30 22.35 3.15
N VAL A 195 -28.26 21.58 2.86
CA VAL A 195 -27.09 22.11 2.14
C VAL A 195 -27.41 22.23 0.64
N GLY A 196 -27.62 23.44 0.15
CA GLY A 196 -27.72 23.69 -1.29
C GLY A 196 -26.45 23.24 -2.03
N THR A 197 -26.59 22.78 -3.28
CA THR A 197 -25.48 22.22 -4.08
C THR A 197 -24.26 23.15 -4.15
N SER A 198 -24.44 24.47 -4.17
CA SER A 198 -23.36 25.46 -4.15
C SER A 198 -22.59 25.49 -2.82
N SER A 199 -23.29 25.39 -1.68
CA SER A 199 -22.70 25.28 -0.35
C SER A 199 -21.98 23.94 -0.19
N ALA A 200 -22.54 22.85 -0.73
CA ALA A 200 -21.91 21.53 -0.70
C ALA A 200 -20.60 21.49 -1.50
N LEU A 201 -20.56 22.13 -2.68
CA LEU A 201 -19.34 22.23 -3.50
C LEU A 201 -18.26 23.13 -2.89
N ALA A 202 -18.64 24.24 -2.26
CA ALA A 202 -17.67 25.11 -1.57
C ALA A 202 -17.06 24.41 -0.35
N LEU A 203 -17.87 23.66 0.39
CA LEU A 203 -17.41 22.92 1.56
C LEU A 203 -16.61 21.67 1.20
N SER A 204 -16.94 21.00 0.09
CA SER A 204 -16.12 19.90 -0.41
C SER A 204 -14.72 20.39 -0.80
N GLY A 205 -14.59 21.55 -1.43
CA GLY A 205 -13.29 22.16 -1.74
C GLY A 205 -12.43 22.43 -0.49
N LEU A 206 -13.03 23.05 0.53
CA LEU A 206 -12.35 23.29 1.82
C LEU A 206 -11.98 21.97 2.51
N PHE A 207 -12.89 21.00 2.53
CA PHE A 207 -12.67 19.71 3.15
C PHE A 207 -11.54 18.96 2.44
N ILE A 208 -11.54 18.92 1.11
CA ILE A 208 -10.46 18.33 0.31
C ILE A 208 -9.13 19.01 0.62
N ALA A 209 -9.07 20.35 0.65
CA ALA A 209 -7.84 21.08 0.94
C ALA A 209 -7.30 20.77 2.35
N VAL A 210 -8.16 20.82 3.37
CA VAL A 210 -7.79 20.53 4.76
C VAL A 210 -7.32 19.09 4.92
N PHE A 211 -8.09 18.13 4.42
CA PHE A 211 -7.72 16.71 4.51
C PHE A 211 -6.50 16.38 3.66
N ALA A 212 -6.28 17.06 2.53
CA ALA A 212 -5.06 16.94 1.75
C ALA A 212 -3.84 17.42 2.54
N VAL A 213 -3.92 18.57 3.21
CA VAL A 213 -2.85 19.05 4.09
C VAL A 213 -2.56 18.05 5.20
N LEU A 214 -3.61 17.58 5.90
CA LEU A 214 -3.46 16.58 6.97
C LEU A 214 -2.82 15.28 6.45
N ALA A 215 -3.27 14.78 5.30
CA ALA A 215 -2.74 13.58 4.67
C ALA A 215 -1.28 13.74 4.25
N ILE A 216 -0.91 14.88 3.67
CA ILE A 216 0.48 15.18 3.29
C ILE A 216 1.36 15.22 4.53
N SER A 217 0.94 15.93 5.59
CA SER A 217 1.73 16.00 6.83
C SER A 217 1.86 14.64 7.53
N TYR A 218 0.79 13.84 7.57
CA TYR A 218 0.86 12.47 8.09
C TYR A 218 1.82 11.61 7.25
N GLY A 219 1.70 11.67 5.92
CA GLY A 219 2.54 10.94 4.98
C GLY A 219 4.02 11.29 5.10
N ILE A 220 4.36 12.56 5.32
CA ILE A 220 5.75 12.99 5.56
C ILE A 220 6.26 12.41 6.87
N VAL A 221 5.54 12.58 7.98
CA VAL A 221 5.98 12.06 9.29
C VAL A 221 6.12 10.54 9.25
N PHE A 222 5.15 9.86 8.65
CA PHE A 222 5.17 8.41 8.47
C PHE A 222 6.34 7.98 7.58
N GLY A 223 6.52 8.63 6.43
CA GLY A 223 7.60 8.38 5.48
C GLY A 223 8.97 8.55 6.10
N PHE A 224 9.23 9.66 6.80
CA PHE A 224 10.50 9.88 7.50
C PHE A 224 10.75 8.87 8.61
N THR A 225 9.69 8.49 9.34
CA THR A 225 9.80 7.44 10.37
C THR A 225 10.23 6.12 9.73
N THR A 226 9.56 5.70 8.65
CA THR A 226 9.89 4.47 7.93
C THR A 226 11.29 4.52 7.33
N VAL A 227 11.63 5.62 6.67
CA VAL A 227 12.80 5.70 5.81
C VAL A 227 14.09 6.00 6.57
N PHE A 228 14.04 6.86 7.60
CA PHE A 228 15.23 7.29 8.34
C PHE A 228 15.26 6.77 9.77
N VAL A 229 14.13 6.76 10.48
CA VAL A 229 14.13 6.34 11.89
C VAL A 229 14.32 4.83 12.02
N VAL A 230 13.75 4.03 11.12
CA VAL A 230 13.92 2.56 11.16
C VAL A 230 15.38 2.13 10.97
N PRO A 231 16.15 2.63 9.98
CA PRO A 231 17.58 2.32 9.89
C PRO A 231 18.38 2.76 11.11
N LEU A 232 18.10 3.95 11.66
CA LEU A 232 18.77 4.41 12.87
C LEU A 232 18.48 3.49 14.08
N MET A 233 17.24 3.04 14.24
CA MET A 233 16.88 2.07 15.28
C MET A 233 17.52 0.68 15.07
N THR A 234 17.83 0.34 13.83
CA THR A 234 18.44 -0.95 13.45
C THR A 234 19.95 -0.91 13.71
N ALA A 235 20.61 0.20 13.36
CA ALA A 235 22.06 0.36 13.53
C ALA A 235 22.48 0.62 14.98
N ASP A 236 21.74 1.44 15.72
CA ASP A 236 22.11 1.88 17.08
C ASP A 236 21.38 1.15 18.22
N ASP A 237 20.48 0.20 17.91
CA ASP A 237 19.57 -0.47 18.88
C ASP A 237 18.71 0.50 19.74
N ASP A 238 18.56 1.73 19.25
CA ASP A 238 17.88 2.81 19.95
C ASP A 238 16.35 2.79 19.76
N GLY A 239 15.61 3.41 20.68
CA GLY A 239 14.15 3.54 20.57
C GLY A 239 13.71 4.58 19.53
N VAL A 240 12.46 4.46 19.04
CA VAL A 240 11.86 5.37 18.03
C VAL A 240 12.01 6.85 18.39
N LEU A 241 11.81 7.20 19.66
CA LEU A 241 11.91 8.59 20.14
C LEU A 241 13.36 9.13 20.10
N SER A 242 14.36 8.28 20.38
CA SER A 242 15.78 8.65 20.28
C SER A 242 16.12 8.95 18.82
N GLY A 243 15.78 8.01 17.91
CA GLY A 243 15.97 8.20 16.48
C GLY A 243 15.27 9.46 15.94
N TRP A 244 14.04 9.74 16.39
CA TRP A 244 13.33 10.96 16.00
C TRP A 244 13.99 12.24 16.55
N SER A 245 14.46 12.22 17.80
CA SER A 245 15.15 13.36 18.41
C SER A 245 16.44 13.70 17.68
N ARG A 246 17.24 12.68 17.31
CA ARG A 246 18.45 12.83 16.50
C ARG A 246 18.13 13.40 15.13
N LEU A 247 17.18 12.77 14.42
CA LEU A 247 16.74 13.22 13.09
C LEU A 247 16.23 14.66 13.11
N TRP A 248 15.47 15.06 14.13
CA TRP A 248 14.99 16.44 14.29
C TRP A 248 16.13 17.44 14.54
N GLY A 249 17.18 17.04 15.26
CA GLY A 249 18.40 17.82 15.42
C GLY A 249 19.09 18.06 14.08
N SER A 250 19.31 16.99 13.31
CA SER A 250 19.92 17.05 11.98
C SER A 250 19.07 17.85 10.98
N MET A 251 17.75 17.66 10.95
CA MET A 251 16.83 18.41 10.09
C MET A 251 16.85 19.93 10.36
N LYS A 252 17.04 20.33 11.62
CA LYS A 252 17.21 21.75 11.96
C LYS A 252 18.57 22.31 11.55
N GLY A 253 19.62 21.49 11.59
CA GLY A 253 20.95 21.85 11.11
C GLY A 253 21.00 22.00 9.58
N HIS A 254 20.34 21.09 8.85
CA HIS A 254 20.49 20.93 7.41
C HIS A 254 19.16 20.91 6.61
N PRO A 255 18.25 21.89 6.78
CA PRO A 255 16.89 21.81 6.23
C PRO A 255 16.84 21.74 4.70
N LYS A 256 17.82 22.37 4.01
CA LYS A 256 17.89 22.36 2.55
C LYS A 256 18.15 20.96 1.98
N GLN A 257 18.92 20.14 2.68
CA GLN A 257 19.26 18.79 2.23
C GLN A 257 18.05 17.85 2.39
N TYR A 258 17.33 17.92 3.50
CA TYR A 258 16.09 17.15 3.68
C TYR A 258 14.97 17.56 2.72
N LEU A 259 14.88 18.85 2.39
CA LEU A 259 13.94 19.33 1.38
C LEU A 259 14.31 18.83 -0.02
N ALA A 260 15.61 18.83 -0.37
CA ALA A 260 16.11 18.23 -1.59
C ALA A 260 15.80 16.73 -1.64
N TYR A 261 16.07 15.99 -0.56
CA TYR A 261 15.71 14.58 -0.44
C TYR A 261 14.21 14.36 -0.66
N LEU A 262 13.33 15.16 -0.06
CA LEU A 262 11.88 15.02 -0.24
C LEU A 262 11.49 15.23 -1.72
N PHE A 263 12.07 16.23 -2.38
CA PHE A 263 11.86 16.47 -3.81
C PHE A 263 12.34 15.29 -4.67
N PHE A 264 13.58 14.83 -4.48
CA PHE A 264 14.13 13.70 -5.23
C PHE A 264 13.40 12.40 -4.92
N SER A 265 12.99 12.16 -3.67
CA SER A 265 12.20 11.00 -3.28
C SER A 265 10.88 10.93 -4.05
N ILE A 266 10.21 12.06 -4.31
CA ILE A 266 9.00 12.09 -5.14
C ILE A 266 9.35 11.70 -6.59
N VAL A 267 10.42 12.27 -7.15
CA VAL A 267 10.88 11.95 -8.52
C VAL A 267 11.25 10.47 -8.66
N LEU A 268 12.00 9.93 -7.69
CA LEU A 268 12.40 8.52 -7.64
C LEU A 268 11.16 7.61 -7.49
N GLN A 269 10.20 7.96 -6.63
CA GLN A 269 8.96 7.21 -6.49
C GLN A 269 8.15 7.18 -7.78
N ILE A 270 8.10 8.29 -8.53
CA ILE A 270 7.46 8.32 -9.85
C ILE A 270 8.19 7.36 -10.81
N GLY A 271 9.52 7.43 -10.88
CA GLY A 271 10.32 6.55 -11.73
C GLY A 271 10.14 5.07 -11.38
N VAL A 272 10.23 4.73 -10.09
CA VAL A 272 9.99 3.39 -9.56
C VAL A 272 8.55 2.93 -9.84
N GLY A 273 7.57 3.82 -9.68
CA GLY A 273 6.16 3.54 -9.98
C GLY A 273 5.93 3.20 -11.46
N ILE A 274 6.56 3.95 -12.37
CA ILE A 274 6.49 3.69 -13.81
C ILE A 274 7.12 2.34 -14.14
N VAL A 275 8.33 2.06 -13.64
CA VAL A 275 9.01 0.77 -13.86
C VAL A 275 8.17 -0.39 -13.30
N SER A 276 7.65 -0.24 -12.08
CA SER A 276 6.75 -1.22 -11.46
C SER A 276 5.49 -1.45 -12.27
N ALA A 277 4.87 -0.40 -12.81
CA ALA A 277 3.67 -0.50 -13.62
C ALA A 277 3.94 -1.24 -14.93
N ILE A 278 5.02 -0.89 -15.63
CA ILE A 278 5.42 -1.55 -16.89
C ILE A 278 5.71 -3.04 -16.64
N LEU A 279 6.57 -3.36 -15.66
CA LEU A 279 6.92 -4.73 -15.33
C LEU A 279 5.69 -5.51 -14.84
N GLY A 280 4.80 -4.87 -14.07
CA GLY A 280 3.55 -5.44 -13.60
C GLY A 280 2.58 -5.77 -14.74
N ILE A 281 2.42 -4.88 -15.72
CA ILE A 281 1.60 -5.13 -16.92
C ILE A 281 2.19 -6.28 -17.74
N ILE A 282 3.50 -6.31 -17.94
CA ILE A 282 4.18 -7.41 -18.65
C ILE A 282 3.93 -8.73 -17.91
N ALA A 283 4.16 -8.77 -16.60
CA ALA A 283 3.91 -9.96 -15.78
C ALA A 283 2.45 -10.40 -15.86
N PHE A 284 1.51 -9.46 -15.79
CA PHE A 284 0.09 -9.73 -15.92
C PHE A 284 -0.23 -10.38 -17.27
N ILE A 285 0.23 -9.83 -18.40
CA ILE A 285 -0.02 -10.40 -19.73
C ILE A 285 0.62 -11.78 -19.87
N VAL A 286 1.88 -11.93 -19.45
CA VAL A 286 2.64 -13.19 -19.55
C VAL A 286 1.98 -14.31 -18.76
N VAL A 287 1.34 -14.01 -17.63
CA VAL A 287 0.63 -14.99 -16.80
C VAL A 287 -0.81 -15.17 -17.26
N LEU A 288 -1.52 -14.09 -17.60
CA LEU A 288 -2.93 -14.13 -17.98
C LEU A 288 -3.14 -14.98 -19.24
N ILE A 289 -2.26 -14.86 -20.25
CA ILE A 289 -2.42 -15.60 -21.50
C ILE A 289 -2.41 -17.13 -21.27
N PRO A 290 -1.35 -17.74 -20.72
CA PRO A 290 -1.31 -19.20 -20.55
C PRO A 290 -2.36 -19.70 -19.55
N PHE A 291 -2.47 -19.08 -18.38
CA PHE A 291 -3.42 -19.54 -17.35
C PHE A 291 -4.87 -19.26 -17.75
N GLY A 292 -5.14 -18.11 -18.34
CA GLY A 292 -6.46 -17.74 -18.85
C GLY A 292 -6.91 -18.63 -20.00
N LEU A 293 -6.02 -18.95 -20.96
CA LEU A 293 -6.35 -19.87 -22.05
C LEU A 293 -6.62 -21.29 -21.52
N VAL A 294 -5.81 -21.80 -20.59
CA VAL A 294 -6.04 -23.13 -20.01
C VAL A 294 -7.34 -23.17 -19.21
N ALA A 295 -7.59 -22.16 -18.36
CA ALA A 295 -8.83 -22.06 -17.60
C ALA A 295 -10.05 -21.97 -18.52
N PHE A 296 -9.99 -21.14 -19.56
CA PHE A 296 -11.05 -20.97 -20.54
C PHE A 296 -11.29 -22.25 -21.34
N ALA A 297 -10.24 -22.94 -21.79
CA ALA A 297 -10.34 -24.21 -22.49
C ALA A 297 -10.98 -25.30 -21.62
N LEU A 298 -10.61 -25.41 -20.34
CA LEU A 298 -11.21 -26.36 -19.39
C LEU A 298 -12.70 -26.07 -19.17
N TYR A 299 -13.07 -24.80 -19.04
CA TYR A 299 -14.47 -24.38 -18.92
C TYR A 299 -15.29 -24.80 -20.14
N LEU A 300 -14.79 -24.51 -21.35
CA LEU A 300 -15.49 -24.85 -22.60
C LEU A 300 -15.53 -26.35 -22.89
N ALA A 301 -14.49 -27.10 -22.54
CA ALA A 301 -14.39 -28.53 -22.85
C ALA A 301 -15.30 -29.40 -21.97
N LEU A 302 -15.47 -29.05 -20.69
CA LEU A 302 -16.22 -29.87 -19.73
C LEU A 302 -17.70 -29.48 -19.60
N GLN A 303 -18.04 -28.19 -19.79
CA GLN A 303 -19.42 -27.65 -19.71
C GLN A 303 -20.24 -28.12 -18.50
N ASN A 304 -19.59 -28.36 -17.37
CA ASN A 304 -20.20 -28.85 -16.13
C ASN A 304 -19.55 -28.19 -14.91
N SER A 305 -20.04 -28.52 -13.71
CA SER A 305 -19.49 -27.99 -12.46
C SER A 305 -18.01 -28.31 -12.25
N VAL A 306 -17.52 -29.45 -12.75
CA VAL A 306 -16.10 -29.83 -12.66
C VAL A 306 -15.24 -28.90 -13.51
N GLY A 307 -15.69 -28.55 -14.73
CA GLY A 307 -15.01 -27.60 -15.61
C GLY A 307 -14.84 -26.22 -14.97
N VAL A 308 -15.89 -25.73 -14.30
CA VAL A 308 -15.84 -24.45 -13.56
C VAL A 308 -14.83 -24.50 -12.43
N VAL A 309 -14.85 -25.57 -11.62
CA VAL A 309 -13.90 -25.73 -10.51
C VAL A 309 -12.45 -25.80 -11.01
N LEU A 310 -12.17 -26.59 -12.04
CA LEU A 310 -10.82 -26.71 -12.59
C LEU A 310 -10.34 -25.40 -13.22
N ALA A 311 -11.21 -24.69 -13.95
CA ALA A 311 -10.90 -23.35 -14.47
C ALA A 311 -10.59 -22.36 -13.33
N GLY A 312 -11.36 -22.39 -12.25
CA GLY A 312 -11.13 -21.60 -11.05
C GLY A 312 -9.79 -21.91 -10.37
N VAL A 313 -9.42 -23.19 -10.26
CA VAL A 313 -8.13 -23.62 -9.71
C VAL A 313 -6.97 -23.11 -10.58
N VAL A 314 -7.07 -23.23 -11.91
CA VAL A 314 -6.04 -22.70 -12.82
C VAL A 314 -5.95 -21.17 -12.72
N GLY A 315 -7.08 -20.46 -12.65
CA GLY A 315 -7.11 -19.02 -12.43
C GLY A 315 -6.44 -18.61 -11.11
N LEU A 316 -6.69 -19.35 -10.03
CA LEU A 316 -6.06 -19.13 -8.73
C LEU A 316 -4.55 -19.39 -8.78
N LEU A 317 -4.11 -20.44 -9.46
CA LEU A 317 -2.68 -20.69 -9.68
C LEU A 317 -2.02 -19.55 -10.46
N GLY A 318 -2.70 -19.05 -11.50
CA GLY A 318 -2.24 -17.87 -12.25
C GLY A 318 -2.11 -16.64 -11.37
N LEU A 319 -3.11 -16.38 -10.51
CA LEU A 319 -3.06 -15.29 -9.53
C LEU A 319 -1.88 -15.45 -8.56
N LEU A 320 -1.64 -16.65 -8.03
CA LEU A 320 -0.50 -16.91 -7.14
C LEU A 320 0.84 -16.65 -7.83
N VAL A 321 0.99 -17.10 -9.08
CA VAL A 321 2.19 -16.83 -9.89
C VAL A 321 2.36 -15.32 -10.09
N LEU A 322 1.28 -14.61 -10.37
CA LEU A 322 1.29 -13.16 -10.54
C LEU A 322 1.72 -12.43 -9.27
N LEU A 323 1.23 -12.85 -8.09
CA LEU A 323 1.66 -12.29 -6.80
C LEU A 323 3.15 -12.53 -6.54
N VAL A 324 3.67 -13.72 -6.86
CA VAL A 324 5.10 -14.03 -6.71
C VAL A 324 5.95 -13.16 -7.65
N ILE A 325 5.56 -13.03 -8.92
CA ILE A 325 6.28 -12.18 -9.88
C ILE A 325 6.20 -10.70 -9.46
N GLY A 326 5.02 -10.25 -9.01
CA GLY A 326 4.85 -8.90 -8.47
C GLY A 326 5.78 -8.62 -7.29
N ALA A 327 5.87 -9.56 -6.34
CA ALA A 327 6.80 -9.44 -5.21
C ALA A 327 8.27 -9.40 -5.68
N LEU A 328 8.66 -10.25 -6.64
CA LEU A 328 10.02 -10.26 -7.20
C LEU A 328 10.37 -8.96 -7.93
N ILE A 329 9.42 -8.34 -8.63
CA ILE A 329 9.60 -7.02 -9.26
C ILE A 329 9.86 -5.93 -8.21
N GLN A 330 9.19 -6.02 -7.06
CA GLN A 330 9.34 -5.04 -5.98
C GLN A 330 10.68 -5.15 -5.25
N VAL A 331 11.33 -6.32 -5.25
CA VAL A 331 12.62 -6.52 -4.55
C VAL A 331 13.68 -5.48 -4.95
N PRO A 332 14.08 -5.33 -6.22
CA PRO A 332 15.09 -4.34 -6.61
C PRO A 332 14.62 -2.91 -6.37
N LEU A 333 13.34 -2.62 -6.62
CA LEU A 333 12.78 -1.27 -6.49
C LEU A 333 12.79 -0.78 -5.04
N THR A 334 12.37 -1.64 -4.11
CA THR A 334 12.36 -1.32 -2.67
C THR A 334 13.76 -1.28 -2.08
N THR A 335 14.65 -2.16 -2.53
CA THR A 335 16.07 -2.18 -2.12
C THR A 335 16.77 -0.88 -2.56
N PHE A 336 16.56 -0.45 -3.80
CA PHE A 336 17.09 0.81 -4.32
C PHE A 336 16.66 2.03 -3.51
N LEU A 337 15.35 2.18 -3.26
CA LEU A 337 14.85 3.31 -2.46
C LEU A 337 15.39 3.29 -1.03
N ARG A 338 15.62 2.10 -0.47
CA ARG A 338 16.17 1.94 0.88
C ARG A 338 17.64 2.32 0.95
N TYR A 339 18.46 1.86 0.00
CA TYR A 339 19.87 2.27 -0.10
C TYR A 339 20.01 3.77 -0.34
N TYR A 340 19.24 4.33 -1.28
CA TYR A 340 19.24 5.77 -1.55
C TYR A 340 19.02 6.59 -0.28
N ALA A 341 18.01 6.25 0.51
CA ALA A 341 17.73 6.97 1.73
C ALA A 341 18.85 6.84 2.79
N MET A 342 19.43 5.66 2.93
CA MET A 342 20.51 5.40 3.89
C MET A 342 21.80 6.12 3.49
N LEU A 343 22.13 6.13 2.20
CA LEU A 343 23.26 6.88 1.64
C LEU A 343 23.07 8.38 1.85
N VAL A 344 21.92 8.93 1.48
CA VAL A 344 21.61 10.35 1.70
C VAL A 344 21.69 10.71 3.18
N LEU A 345 21.21 9.85 4.09
CA LEU A 345 21.24 10.13 5.52
C LEU A 345 22.67 10.31 6.04
N GLY A 346 23.58 9.37 5.74
CA GLY A 346 24.97 9.50 6.18
C GLY A 346 25.78 10.58 5.44
N ASP A 347 25.33 11.04 4.26
CA ASP A 347 25.96 12.18 3.56
C ASP A 347 25.52 13.52 4.16
N ILE A 348 24.31 13.57 4.71
CA ILE A 348 23.81 14.72 5.48
C ILE A 348 24.51 14.80 6.84
N ASP A 349 24.63 13.67 7.53
CA ASP A 349 25.18 13.58 8.87
C ASP A 349 25.92 12.24 9.06
N ALA A 350 27.26 12.29 9.05
CA ALA A 350 28.10 11.11 9.10
C ALA A 350 27.95 10.31 10.41
N ASP A 351 27.55 10.97 11.50
CA ASP A 351 27.27 10.31 12.78
C ASP A 351 25.97 9.49 12.73
N MET A 352 25.17 9.65 11.67
CA MET A 352 23.90 8.97 11.43
C MET A 352 23.96 8.01 10.23
N ASP A 353 25.15 7.65 9.75
CA ASP A 353 25.30 6.72 8.63
C ASP A 353 25.00 5.27 9.06
N PRO A 354 23.91 4.65 8.59
CA PRO A 354 23.56 3.29 8.97
C PRO A 354 24.37 2.23 8.19
N ILE A 355 25.10 2.63 7.14
CA ILE A 355 25.81 1.71 6.23
C ILE A 355 27.23 2.20 5.87
N PRO A 356 28.09 2.51 6.85
CA PRO A 356 29.39 3.13 6.59
C PRO A 356 30.32 2.27 5.73
N GLU A 357 30.32 0.95 5.94
CA GLU A 357 31.12 -0.01 5.18
C GLU A 357 30.68 -0.08 3.70
N VAL A 358 29.35 -0.09 3.46
CA VAL A 358 28.78 -0.11 2.11
C VAL A 358 29.15 1.16 1.35
N ARG A 359 29.07 2.32 2.01
CA ARG A 359 29.44 3.60 1.42
C ARG A 359 30.92 3.64 1.04
N SER A 360 31.80 3.16 1.92
CA SER A 360 33.24 3.15 1.65
C SER A 360 33.60 2.23 0.48
N ASP A 361 32.93 1.09 0.35
CA ASP A 361 33.20 0.13 -0.73
C ASP A 361 32.79 0.70 -2.09
N ILE A 362 31.60 1.28 -2.20
CA ILE A 362 31.07 1.80 -3.47
C ILE A 362 31.87 3.00 -3.95
N ARG A 363 32.29 3.89 -3.04
CA ARG A 363 33.05 5.09 -3.40
C ARG A 363 34.56 4.85 -3.57
N ALA A 364 35.02 3.63 -3.28
CA ALA A 364 36.40 3.20 -3.53
C ALA A 364 36.58 2.58 -4.92
N GLU A 365 35.49 2.16 -5.58
CA GLU A 365 35.44 1.70 -6.98
C GLU A 365 35.33 2.89 -7.95
#